data_AF-A0A1E5C0N1-F1
#
_entry.id   AF-A0A1E5C0N1-F1
#
_cell.length_a   1.000
_cell.length_b   1.000
_cell.length_c   1.000
_cell.angle_alpha   90.00
_cell.angle_beta   90.00
_cell.angle_gamma   90.00
#
_symmetry.space_group_name_H-M   'P 1'
#
loop_
_entity.id
_entity.type
_entity.pdbx_description
1 polymer ?
#
loop_
_entity_poly.entity_id
_entity_poly.type
_entity_poly.pdbx_seq_one_letter_code
_entity_poly.pdbx_strand_id
1 'polypeptide(L)'
;MPMYVVGHKIPDSDSICGAIALAYLKNQIDEPAIAARLGELSPETAFILERFGFEAPELKLSYAGEDVYIVDHSELTQAPDDIAEATIVGIVDHHKLGDLTTSTPLECWIRPVGCSNTVIKMMYDFFGVAIPKDIAGIMLCAILSDTVIFKSPTCTTADIRCVEDLAEIAGIEDVQALGMEMFNVKSAVAGTPARDLVMRDFKDFNMNGNLVGIGQLEVVDLAVFDEIKAELEADIAALKEEGERHSVMLLLTDIMKEGSELLVVSDDITIIERAYSIETENGRVWLEGVLSRKKQVVPPLQDSFI
;
A
#
# COMPACT_ATOMS: atom_id res chain seq x y z
N MET A 1 -12.98 -25.99 4.71
CA MET A 1 -12.54 -25.42 3.43
C MET A 1 -11.33 -24.54 3.75
N PRO A 2 -10.39 -24.34 2.82
CA PRO A 2 -9.32 -23.37 3.09
C PRO A 2 -9.92 -21.96 3.21
N MET A 3 -9.35 -21.15 4.09
CA MET A 3 -9.63 -19.72 4.15
C MET A 3 -8.85 -18.98 3.06
N TYR A 4 -9.33 -17.83 2.63
CA TYR A 4 -8.59 -16.96 1.72
C TYR A 4 -7.80 -15.92 2.48
N VAL A 5 -6.60 -15.61 2.03
CA VAL A 5 -5.79 -14.48 2.52
C VAL A 5 -5.74 -13.43 1.44
N VAL A 6 -6.18 -12.21 1.74
CA VAL A 6 -6.38 -11.17 0.72
C VAL A 6 -6.02 -9.79 1.25
N GLY A 7 -5.33 -9.02 0.41
CA GLY A 7 -4.99 -7.60 0.63
C GLY A 7 -6.11 -6.65 0.18
N HIS A 8 -5.78 -5.38 -0.03
CA HIS A 8 -6.76 -4.38 -0.46
C HIS A 8 -7.01 -4.35 -1.99
N LYS A 9 -8.11 -3.71 -2.40
CA LYS A 9 -8.64 -3.62 -3.78
C LYS A 9 -7.65 -3.15 -4.84
N ILE A 10 -6.81 -2.18 -4.52
CA ILE A 10 -5.73 -1.70 -5.38
C ILE A 10 -4.45 -2.24 -4.77
N PRO A 11 -4.07 -3.50 -5.06
CA PRO A 11 -3.04 -4.19 -4.31
C PRO A 11 -1.65 -3.63 -4.63
N ASP A 12 -0.89 -3.36 -3.59
CA ASP A 12 0.53 -3.06 -3.68
C ASP A 12 1.37 -4.31 -3.34
N SER A 13 2.69 -4.12 -3.28
CA SER A 13 3.64 -5.18 -2.98
C SER A 13 3.46 -5.74 -1.56
N ASP A 14 3.05 -4.93 -0.58
CA ASP A 14 2.82 -5.39 0.81
C ASP A 14 1.60 -6.31 0.86
N SER A 15 0.48 -5.86 0.29
CA SER A 15 -0.75 -6.66 0.17
C SER A 15 -0.53 -8.02 -0.51
N ILE A 16 0.16 -8.06 -1.66
CA ILE A 16 0.35 -9.31 -2.42
C ILE A 16 1.36 -10.24 -1.75
N CYS A 17 2.54 -9.72 -1.39
CA CYS A 17 3.57 -10.55 -0.75
C CYS A 17 3.10 -11.02 0.63
N GLY A 18 2.38 -10.16 1.35
CA GLY A 18 1.77 -10.48 2.64
C GLY A 18 0.73 -11.59 2.54
N ALA A 19 -0.13 -11.56 1.52
CA ALA A 19 -1.09 -12.64 1.29
C ALA A 19 -0.40 -13.99 1.05
N ILE A 20 0.66 -14.01 0.22
CA ILE A 20 1.46 -15.22 -0.06
C ILE A 20 2.16 -15.72 1.22
N ALA A 21 2.86 -14.83 1.91
CA ALA A 21 3.65 -15.16 3.10
C ALA A 21 2.76 -15.65 4.25
N LEU A 22 1.60 -15.00 4.49
CA LEU A 22 0.67 -15.41 5.53
C LEU A 22 -0.05 -16.72 5.18
N ALA A 23 -0.47 -16.91 3.91
CA ALA A 23 -1.05 -18.18 3.49
C ALA A 23 -0.06 -19.35 3.69
N TYR A 24 1.21 -19.18 3.35
CA TYR A 24 2.22 -20.19 3.63
C TYR A 24 2.33 -20.49 5.12
N LEU A 25 2.47 -19.46 5.97
CA LEU A 25 2.56 -19.61 7.42
C LEU A 25 1.39 -20.41 7.99
N LYS A 26 0.16 -20.04 7.61
CA LYS A 26 -1.07 -20.70 8.07
C LYS A 26 -1.11 -22.17 7.68
N ASN A 27 -0.70 -22.50 6.46
CA ASN A 27 -0.58 -23.90 6.03
C ASN A 27 0.49 -24.69 6.83
N GLN A 28 1.54 -24.05 7.35
CA GLN A 28 2.54 -24.73 8.21
C GLN A 28 2.03 -25.03 9.61
N ILE A 29 0.93 -24.42 10.03
CA ILE A 29 0.32 -24.61 11.36
C ILE A 29 -1.07 -25.28 11.27
N ASP A 30 -1.30 -26.08 10.22
CA ASP A 30 -2.53 -26.84 9.98
C ASP A 30 -3.81 -25.99 9.87
N GLU A 31 -3.68 -24.72 9.45
CA GLU A 31 -4.78 -23.82 9.11
C GLU A 31 -4.80 -23.61 7.58
N PRO A 32 -5.54 -24.41 6.80
CA PRO A 32 -5.46 -24.37 5.33
C PRO A 32 -5.84 -23.00 4.78
N ALA A 33 -4.93 -22.40 3.99
CA ALA A 33 -5.08 -21.04 3.50
C ALA A 33 -4.63 -20.89 2.03
N ILE A 34 -5.31 -20.02 1.27
CA ILE A 34 -4.98 -19.72 -0.14
C ILE A 34 -4.83 -18.20 -0.29
N ALA A 35 -3.71 -17.76 -0.89
CA ALA A 35 -3.50 -16.36 -1.21
C ALA A 35 -4.32 -15.94 -2.44
N ALA A 36 -4.95 -14.78 -2.39
CA ALA A 36 -5.71 -14.18 -3.50
C ALA A 36 -5.45 -12.68 -3.62
N ARG A 37 -5.82 -12.10 -4.77
CA ARG A 37 -5.71 -10.66 -5.05
C ARG A 37 -7.05 -10.08 -5.51
N LEU A 38 -7.25 -8.79 -5.19
CA LEU A 38 -8.47 -8.03 -5.55
C LEU A 38 -8.32 -7.14 -6.79
N GLY A 39 -7.11 -7.02 -7.32
CA GLY A 39 -6.83 -6.15 -8.45
C GLY A 39 -5.63 -6.61 -9.25
N GLU A 40 -5.35 -5.88 -10.31
CA GLU A 40 -4.18 -6.12 -11.17
C GLU A 40 -2.88 -5.85 -10.42
N LEU A 41 -1.81 -6.53 -10.84
CA LEU A 41 -0.49 -6.35 -10.24
C LEU A 41 0.12 -5.03 -10.71
N SER A 42 0.75 -4.31 -9.79
CA SER A 42 1.63 -3.21 -10.15
C SER A 42 2.89 -3.73 -10.87
N PRO A 43 3.59 -2.90 -11.67
CA PRO A 43 4.86 -3.28 -12.28
C PRO A 43 5.92 -3.73 -11.25
N GLU A 44 5.95 -3.07 -10.10
CA GLU A 44 6.85 -3.42 -9.00
C GLU A 44 6.52 -4.82 -8.45
N THR A 45 5.25 -5.08 -8.16
CA THR A 45 4.82 -6.36 -7.61
C THR A 45 5.05 -7.50 -8.61
N ALA A 46 4.78 -7.27 -9.90
CA ALA A 46 5.08 -8.24 -10.95
C ALA A 46 6.59 -8.57 -11.01
N PHE A 47 7.45 -7.55 -10.93
CA PHE A 47 8.90 -7.74 -10.87
C PHE A 47 9.34 -8.57 -9.64
N ILE A 48 8.77 -8.30 -8.46
CA ILE A 48 9.06 -9.07 -7.25
C ILE A 48 8.69 -10.54 -7.45
N LEU A 49 7.47 -10.84 -7.90
CA LEU A 49 7.01 -12.21 -8.10
C LEU A 49 7.86 -12.96 -9.14
N GLU A 50 8.17 -12.33 -10.28
CA GLU A 50 9.03 -12.91 -11.30
C GLU A 50 10.43 -13.23 -10.76
N ARG A 51 11.02 -12.28 -10.02
CA ARG A 51 12.37 -12.43 -9.46
C ARG A 51 12.50 -13.62 -8.50
N PHE A 52 11.47 -13.87 -7.69
CA PHE A 52 11.47 -14.95 -6.70
C PHE A 52 10.69 -16.20 -7.14
N GLY A 53 10.23 -16.24 -8.38
CA GLY A 53 9.63 -17.44 -8.99
C GLY A 53 8.21 -17.76 -8.52
N PHE A 54 7.44 -16.75 -8.11
CA PHE A 54 6.04 -16.91 -7.73
C PHE A 54 5.10 -16.66 -8.92
N GLU A 55 4.04 -17.46 -9.00
CA GLU A 55 2.89 -17.12 -9.82
C GLU A 55 2.05 -16.04 -9.12
N ALA A 56 1.34 -15.23 -9.91
CA ALA A 56 0.39 -14.27 -9.38
C ALA A 56 -0.73 -15.01 -8.60
N PRO A 57 -1.10 -14.55 -7.39
CA PRO A 57 -2.28 -15.07 -6.71
C PRO A 57 -3.54 -14.99 -7.56
N GLU A 58 -4.52 -15.84 -7.25
CA GLU A 58 -5.81 -15.87 -7.95
C GLU A 58 -6.50 -14.50 -7.87
N LEU A 59 -6.94 -13.97 -9.01
CA LEU A 59 -7.83 -12.82 -9.04
C LEU A 59 -9.24 -13.26 -8.64
N LYS A 60 -9.63 -12.94 -7.41
CA LYS A 60 -10.95 -13.26 -6.86
C LYS A 60 -11.53 -12.02 -6.22
N LEU A 61 -12.65 -11.54 -6.78
CA LEU A 61 -13.29 -10.27 -6.39
C LEU A 61 -14.46 -10.44 -5.39
N SER A 62 -14.90 -11.67 -5.15
CA SER A 62 -16.08 -12.00 -4.34
C SER A 62 -15.77 -13.10 -3.33
N TYR A 63 -16.17 -12.86 -2.08
CA TYR A 63 -15.91 -13.71 -0.91
C TYR A 63 -17.17 -14.02 -0.09
N ALA A 64 -18.37 -13.73 -0.61
CA ALA A 64 -19.62 -14.11 0.06
C ALA A 64 -19.64 -15.60 0.45
N GLY A 65 -19.85 -15.87 1.73
CA GLY A 65 -19.86 -17.22 2.30
C GLY A 65 -18.50 -17.89 2.51
N GLU A 66 -17.40 -17.18 2.23
CA GLU A 66 -16.03 -17.68 2.44
C GLU A 66 -15.47 -17.24 3.80
N ASP A 67 -14.47 -17.98 4.30
CA ASP A 67 -13.65 -17.53 5.42
C ASP A 67 -12.46 -16.70 4.88
N VAL A 68 -12.22 -15.51 5.46
CA VAL A 68 -11.25 -14.53 4.95
C VAL A 68 -10.32 -14.03 6.05
N TYR A 69 -9.03 -14.07 5.78
CA TYR A 69 -7.98 -13.41 6.53
C TYR A 69 -7.55 -12.16 5.77
N ILE A 70 -7.69 -11.00 6.41
CA ILE A 70 -7.34 -9.72 5.81
C ILE A 70 -5.88 -9.40 6.08
N VAL A 71 -5.16 -8.95 5.06
CA VAL A 71 -3.82 -8.37 5.22
C VAL A 71 -3.83 -6.91 4.78
N ASP A 72 -3.05 -6.09 5.47
CA ASP A 72 -2.65 -4.74 5.04
C ASP A 72 -3.77 -3.70 4.91
N HIS A 73 -4.96 -3.99 5.43
CA HIS A 73 -6.03 -3.01 5.58
C HIS A 73 -7.06 -3.43 6.63
N SER A 74 -7.88 -2.48 7.05
CA SER A 74 -9.06 -2.72 7.88
C SER A 74 -10.20 -1.75 7.60
N GLU A 75 -10.18 -1.07 6.45
CA GLU A 75 -11.25 -0.16 5.98
C GLU A 75 -12.15 -0.88 4.95
N LEU A 76 -13.47 -0.77 5.11
CA LEU A 76 -14.48 -1.38 4.24
C LEU A 76 -14.35 -0.93 2.78
N THR A 77 -13.97 0.32 2.54
CA THR A 77 -13.79 0.86 1.19
C THR A 77 -12.64 0.17 0.43
N GLN A 78 -11.68 -0.41 1.16
CA GLN A 78 -10.52 -1.11 0.61
C GLN A 78 -10.73 -2.63 0.49
N ALA A 79 -11.73 -3.18 1.20
CA ALA A 79 -12.07 -4.59 1.24
C ALA A 79 -12.89 -5.04 0.01
N PRO A 80 -13.07 -6.35 -0.24
CA PRO A 80 -13.99 -6.85 -1.28
C PRO A 80 -15.41 -6.27 -1.14
N ASP A 81 -16.12 -6.07 -2.25
CA ASP A 81 -17.45 -5.43 -2.22
C ASP A 81 -18.48 -6.21 -1.39
N ASP A 82 -18.35 -7.52 -1.34
CA ASP A 82 -19.22 -8.44 -0.60
C ASP A 82 -18.62 -8.90 0.74
N ILE A 83 -17.63 -8.17 1.28
CA ILE A 83 -16.94 -8.56 2.53
C ILE A 83 -17.89 -8.75 3.72
N ALA A 84 -19.02 -8.03 3.74
CA ALA A 84 -20.05 -8.16 4.77
C ALA A 84 -20.78 -9.53 4.74
N GLU A 85 -20.69 -10.26 3.63
CA GLU A 85 -21.25 -11.59 3.45
C GLU A 85 -20.23 -12.71 3.72
N ALA A 86 -18.96 -12.35 4.01
CA ALA A 86 -17.88 -13.28 4.36
C ALA A 86 -17.71 -13.43 5.88
N THR A 87 -16.98 -14.46 6.30
CA THR A 87 -16.53 -14.62 7.69
C THR A 87 -15.09 -14.15 7.83
N ILE A 88 -14.87 -13.02 8.48
CA ILE A 88 -13.52 -12.49 8.69
C ILE A 88 -12.90 -13.19 9.90
N VAL A 89 -11.94 -14.08 9.64
CA VAL A 89 -11.30 -14.93 10.66
C VAL A 89 -10.01 -14.35 11.22
N GLY A 90 -9.42 -13.36 10.54
CA GLY A 90 -8.30 -12.61 11.10
C GLY A 90 -7.89 -11.38 10.30
N ILE A 91 -7.07 -10.53 10.93
CA ILE A 91 -6.48 -9.30 10.36
C ILE A 91 -4.98 -9.23 10.72
N VAL A 92 -4.11 -9.04 9.73
CA VAL A 92 -2.70 -8.64 9.92
C VAL A 92 -2.49 -7.30 9.25
N ASP A 93 -2.23 -6.24 10.01
CA ASP A 93 -2.22 -4.88 9.49
C ASP A 93 -1.21 -3.99 10.24
N HIS A 94 -0.90 -2.85 9.64
CA HIS A 94 -0.07 -1.80 10.23
C HIS A 94 -0.65 -0.39 10.06
N HIS A 95 -1.82 -0.28 9.44
CA HIS A 95 -2.59 0.95 9.35
C HIS A 95 -3.29 1.29 10.68
N LYS A 96 -3.96 2.46 10.71
CA LYS A 96 -4.97 2.71 11.74
C LYS A 96 -6.08 1.67 11.58
N LEU A 97 -6.68 1.25 12.70
CA LEU A 97 -7.86 0.41 12.64
C LEU A 97 -8.99 1.17 11.90
N GLY A 98 -9.53 0.55 10.85
CA GLY A 98 -10.61 1.09 10.04
C GLY A 98 -12.02 0.75 10.55
N ASP A 99 -12.99 0.83 9.66
CA ASP A 99 -14.43 0.62 9.92
C ASP A 99 -14.94 -0.81 9.66
N LEU A 100 -14.05 -1.76 9.36
CA LEU A 100 -14.40 -3.18 9.23
C LEU A 100 -14.82 -3.77 10.57
N THR A 101 -15.97 -4.45 10.59
CA THR A 101 -16.55 -5.07 11.80
C THR A 101 -16.80 -6.56 11.59
N THR A 102 -16.80 -7.32 12.69
CA THR A 102 -17.06 -8.77 12.67
C THR A 102 -18.18 -9.14 13.63
N SER A 103 -18.93 -10.20 13.30
CA SER A 103 -19.99 -10.76 14.16
C SER A 103 -19.45 -11.79 15.16
N THR A 104 -18.21 -12.25 14.98
CA THR A 104 -17.54 -13.23 15.84
C THR A 104 -16.11 -12.77 16.18
N PRO A 105 -15.52 -13.27 17.29
CA PRO A 105 -14.11 -13.01 17.59
C PRO A 105 -13.18 -13.51 16.47
N LEU A 106 -12.13 -12.76 16.19
CA LEU A 106 -11.12 -13.06 15.17
C LEU A 106 -9.69 -12.93 15.75
N GLU A 107 -8.69 -13.44 15.02
CA GLU A 107 -7.28 -13.21 15.33
C GLU A 107 -6.81 -11.87 14.74
N CYS A 108 -6.21 -10.99 15.56
CA CYS A 108 -5.70 -9.71 15.07
C CYS A 108 -4.24 -9.48 15.46
N TRP A 109 -3.40 -9.21 14.46
CA TRP A 109 -2.02 -8.77 14.61
C TRP A 109 -1.85 -7.39 13.99
N ILE A 110 -1.95 -6.35 14.82
CA ILE A 110 -1.83 -4.96 14.36
C ILE A 110 -0.67 -4.30 15.10
N ARG A 111 0.30 -3.78 14.35
CA ARG A 111 1.46 -3.08 14.93
C ARG A 111 1.79 -1.81 14.16
N PRO A 112 2.19 -0.72 14.84
CA PRO A 112 2.60 0.51 14.18
C PRO A 112 4.03 0.41 13.64
N VAL A 113 4.23 -0.48 12.67
CA VAL A 113 5.51 -0.71 11.95
C VAL A 113 5.39 -0.24 10.50
N GLY A 114 6.51 -0.26 9.78
CA GLY A 114 6.61 0.24 8.42
C GLY A 114 5.85 -0.57 7.39
N CYS A 115 5.64 -1.88 7.60
CA CYS A 115 5.08 -2.82 6.63
C CYS A 115 4.33 -4.00 7.31
N SER A 116 3.24 -4.49 6.73
CA SER A 116 2.48 -5.66 7.20
C SER A 116 3.33 -6.94 7.14
N ASN A 117 4.23 -7.09 6.18
CA ASN A 117 5.19 -8.20 6.14
C ASN A 117 6.16 -8.23 7.34
N THR A 118 6.45 -7.08 7.97
CA THR A 118 7.18 -7.04 9.26
C THR A 118 6.38 -7.72 10.37
N VAL A 119 5.05 -7.53 10.39
CA VAL A 119 4.15 -8.19 11.35
C VAL A 119 4.07 -9.69 11.05
N ILE A 120 3.96 -10.07 9.77
CA ILE A 120 3.94 -11.48 9.36
C ILE A 120 5.22 -12.19 9.78
N LYS A 121 6.40 -11.57 9.60
CA LYS A 121 7.67 -12.15 10.09
C LYS A 121 7.64 -12.42 11.60
N MET A 122 7.05 -11.52 12.39
CA MET A 122 6.88 -11.75 13.83
C MET A 122 5.93 -12.92 14.12
N MET A 123 4.95 -13.18 13.27
CA MET A 123 4.09 -14.37 13.38
C MET A 123 4.90 -15.65 13.07
N TYR A 124 5.74 -15.65 12.04
CA TYR A 124 6.66 -16.77 11.78
C TYR A 124 7.55 -17.07 12.99
N ASP A 125 8.14 -16.03 13.59
CA ASP A 125 8.94 -16.16 14.81
C ASP A 125 8.10 -16.73 15.98
N PHE A 126 6.87 -16.23 16.17
CA PHE A 126 5.97 -16.65 17.24
C PHE A 126 5.55 -18.12 17.13
N PHE A 127 5.19 -18.56 15.92
CA PHE A 127 4.80 -19.95 15.66
C PHE A 127 6.00 -20.90 15.48
N GLY A 128 7.23 -20.37 15.42
CA GLY A 128 8.44 -21.17 15.23
C GLY A 128 8.52 -21.80 13.84
N VAL A 129 7.95 -21.17 12.82
CA VAL A 129 7.94 -21.64 11.44
C VAL A 129 9.15 -21.06 10.69
N ALA A 130 9.91 -21.91 10.02
CA ALA A 130 11.02 -21.46 9.19
C ALA A 130 10.50 -20.77 7.92
N ILE A 131 11.10 -19.64 7.54
CA ILE A 131 10.75 -18.90 6.33
C ILE A 131 11.56 -19.46 5.15
N PRO A 132 10.92 -19.93 4.07
CA PRO A 132 11.60 -20.30 2.84
C PRO A 132 12.35 -19.12 2.19
N LYS A 133 13.41 -19.44 1.43
CA LYS A 133 14.29 -18.43 0.80
C LYS A 133 13.53 -17.45 -0.11
N ASP A 134 12.64 -17.98 -0.94
CA ASP A 134 11.81 -17.26 -1.89
C ASP A 134 10.77 -16.37 -1.17
N ILE A 135 10.10 -16.91 -0.15
CA ILE A 135 9.18 -16.15 0.71
C ILE A 135 9.92 -15.01 1.43
N ALA A 136 11.10 -15.28 1.96
CA ALA A 136 11.91 -14.25 2.62
C ALA A 136 12.26 -13.10 1.65
N GLY A 137 12.53 -13.44 0.39
CA GLY A 137 12.78 -12.48 -0.67
C GLY A 137 11.60 -11.54 -0.93
N ILE A 138 10.39 -12.08 -1.12
CA ILE A 138 9.20 -11.24 -1.38
C ILE A 138 8.80 -10.43 -0.15
N MET A 139 8.92 -10.98 1.07
CA MET A 139 8.64 -10.26 2.32
C MET A 139 9.60 -9.08 2.49
N LEU A 140 10.89 -9.29 2.20
CA LEU A 140 11.92 -8.23 2.24
C LEU A 140 11.59 -7.12 1.24
N CYS A 141 11.24 -7.48 0.00
CA CYS A 141 10.88 -6.51 -1.02
C CYS A 141 9.64 -5.69 -0.62
N ALA A 142 8.61 -6.32 -0.07
CA ALA A 142 7.44 -5.61 0.47
C ALA A 142 7.86 -4.56 1.51
N ILE A 143 8.74 -4.92 2.46
CA ILE A 143 9.21 -3.98 3.47
C ILE A 143 10.01 -2.83 2.83
N LEU A 144 10.85 -3.09 1.84
CA LEU A 144 11.58 -2.04 1.11
C LEU A 144 10.66 -1.09 0.34
N SER A 145 9.59 -1.61 -0.27
CA SER A 145 8.55 -0.80 -0.93
C SER A 145 7.92 0.16 0.07
N ASP A 146 7.34 -0.39 1.15
CA ASP A 146 6.51 0.37 2.10
C ASP A 146 7.30 1.36 2.96
N THR A 147 8.59 1.07 3.15
CA THR A 147 9.50 1.94 3.89
C THR A 147 10.28 2.89 2.99
N VAL A 148 10.06 2.86 1.67
CA VAL A 148 10.81 3.66 0.69
C VAL A 148 12.32 3.50 0.90
N ILE A 149 12.77 2.26 0.93
CA ILE A 149 14.16 1.89 1.23
C ILE A 149 14.63 2.53 2.56
N PHE A 150 13.81 2.36 3.60
CA PHE A 150 13.99 2.91 4.96
C PHE A 150 13.91 4.43 5.12
N LYS A 151 13.63 5.19 4.06
CA LYS A 151 13.52 6.66 4.11
C LYS A 151 12.18 7.15 4.63
N SER A 152 11.11 6.37 4.43
CA SER A 152 9.78 6.73 4.89
C SER A 152 9.75 6.87 6.41
N PRO A 153 9.06 7.89 6.97
CA PRO A 153 8.88 8.02 8.41
C PRO A 153 8.00 6.91 9.01
N THR A 154 7.42 6.03 8.18
CA THR A 154 6.76 4.79 8.63
C THR A 154 7.75 3.76 9.13
N CYS A 155 8.97 3.76 8.58
CA CYS A 155 10.01 2.80 8.90
C CYS A 155 10.40 2.85 10.37
N THR A 156 10.52 1.68 10.98
CA THR A 156 10.94 1.48 12.36
C THR A 156 12.18 0.61 12.42
N THR A 157 12.81 0.55 13.60
CA THR A 157 13.92 -0.38 13.85
C THR A 157 13.50 -1.86 13.72
N ALA A 158 12.20 -2.17 13.86
CA ALA A 158 11.70 -3.52 13.65
C ALA A 158 11.73 -3.90 12.17
N ASP A 159 11.40 -2.96 11.27
CA ASP A 159 11.44 -3.18 9.82
C ASP A 159 12.87 -3.40 9.34
N ILE A 160 13.82 -2.57 9.81
CA ILE A 160 15.24 -2.70 9.46
C ILE A 160 15.78 -4.07 9.87
N ARG A 161 15.53 -4.49 11.13
CA ARG A 161 15.94 -5.82 11.62
C ARG A 161 15.28 -6.96 10.85
N CYS A 162 14.01 -6.79 10.50
CA CYS A 162 13.29 -7.77 9.70
C CYS A 162 13.96 -7.94 8.33
N VAL A 163 14.31 -6.84 7.66
CA VAL A 163 15.04 -6.89 6.38
C VAL A 163 16.42 -7.52 6.54
N GLU A 164 17.16 -7.22 7.60
CA GLU A 164 18.46 -7.87 7.88
C GLU A 164 18.31 -9.40 7.98
N ASP A 165 17.36 -9.88 8.80
CA ASP A 165 17.09 -11.32 8.97
C ASP A 165 16.63 -11.97 7.64
N LEU A 166 15.69 -11.33 6.94
CA LEU A 166 15.14 -11.85 5.68
C LEU A 166 16.18 -11.84 4.55
N ALA A 167 17.09 -10.86 4.54
CA ALA A 167 18.18 -10.78 3.56
C ALA A 167 19.15 -11.95 3.71
N GLU A 168 19.48 -12.33 4.96
CA GLU A 168 20.31 -13.51 5.23
C GLU A 168 19.63 -14.79 4.73
N ILE A 169 18.34 -14.97 5.03
CA ILE A 169 17.56 -16.14 4.59
C ILE A 169 17.45 -16.17 3.06
N ALA A 170 17.17 -15.04 2.43
CA ALA A 170 17.03 -14.89 0.98
C ALA A 170 18.38 -14.93 0.24
N GLY A 171 19.51 -14.83 0.94
CA GLY A 171 20.85 -14.74 0.35
C GLY A 171 21.05 -13.47 -0.47
N ILE A 172 20.52 -12.33 0.00
CA ILE A 172 20.61 -11.02 -0.64
C ILE A 172 21.65 -10.19 0.11
N GLU A 173 22.77 -9.88 -0.56
CA GLU A 173 23.86 -9.12 0.07
C GLU A 173 23.65 -7.60 0.03
N ASP A 174 23.01 -7.09 -1.02
CA ASP A 174 22.78 -5.65 -1.24
C ASP A 174 21.28 -5.34 -1.39
N VAL A 175 20.63 -5.13 -0.25
CA VAL A 175 19.20 -4.78 -0.17
C VAL A 175 18.91 -3.38 -0.73
N GLN A 176 19.90 -2.47 -0.71
CA GLN A 176 19.74 -1.11 -1.24
C GLN A 176 19.73 -1.13 -2.77
N ALA A 177 20.63 -1.89 -3.40
CA ALA A 177 20.62 -2.08 -4.84
C ALA A 177 19.32 -2.75 -5.31
N LEU A 178 18.86 -3.78 -4.61
CA LEU A 178 17.57 -4.42 -4.91
C LEU A 178 16.40 -3.44 -4.77
N GLY A 179 16.35 -2.65 -3.69
CA GLY A 179 15.34 -1.61 -3.52
C GLY A 179 15.36 -0.60 -4.68
N MET A 180 16.54 -0.14 -5.10
CA MET A 180 16.65 0.77 -6.24
C MET A 180 16.21 0.12 -7.56
N GLU A 181 16.49 -1.16 -7.80
CA GLU A 181 15.95 -1.90 -8.95
C GLU A 181 14.42 -1.87 -8.95
N MET A 182 13.79 -2.14 -7.79
CA MET A 182 12.34 -2.11 -7.63
C MET A 182 11.75 -0.73 -7.92
N PHE A 183 12.30 0.33 -7.33
CA PHE A 183 11.81 1.69 -7.54
C PHE A 183 12.04 2.19 -8.97
N ASN A 184 13.09 1.73 -9.66
CA ASN A 184 13.27 2.01 -11.09
C ASN A 184 12.16 1.37 -11.93
N VAL A 185 11.76 0.13 -11.63
CA VAL A 185 10.62 -0.53 -12.29
C VAL A 185 9.32 0.20 -11.97
N LYS A 186 9.11 0.58 -10.70
CA LYS A 186 7.94 1.37 -10.26
C LYS A 186 7.86 2.73 -10.97
N SER A 187 9.01 3.35 -11.26
CA SER A 187 9.13 4.63 -11.98
C SER A 187 8.83 4.54 -13.48
N ALA A 188 8.56 3.35 -14.03
CA ALA A 188 8.16 3.21 -15.43
C ALA A 188 6.74 3.80 -15.64
N VAL A 189 6.71 5.06 -16.09
CA VAL A 189 5.48 5.82 -16.37
C VAL A 189 5.24 6.02 -17.86
N ALA A 190 6.30 5.94 -18.67
CA ALA A 190 6.23 6.18 -20.11
C ALA A 190 5.26 5.22 -20.80
N GLY A 191 4.33 5.75 -21.58
CA GLY A 191 3.32 4.98 -22.31
C GLY A 191 2.17 4.43 -21.45
N THR A 192 2.15 4.72 -20.15
CA THR A 192 1.03 4.36 -19.27
C THR A 192 -0.02 5.47 -19.32
N PRO A 193 -1.31 5.18 -19.56
CA PRO A 193 -2.38 6.16 -19.48
C PRO A 193 -2.40 6.90 -18.12
N ALA A 194 -2.73 8.20 -18.13
CA ALA A 194 -2.79 9.01 -16.90
C ALA A 194 -3.73 8.39 -15.83
N ARG A 195 -4.90 7.87 -16.24
CA ARG A 195 -5.84 7.18 -15.35
C ARG A 195 -5.20 6.00 -14.63
N ASP A 196 -4.42 5.19 -15.33
CA ASP A 196 -3.77 4.00 -14.77
C ASP A 196 -2.66 4.40 -13.79
N LEU A 197 -1.99 5.54 -14.01
CA LEU A 197 -1.01 6.09 -13.08
C LEU A 197 -1.71 6.65 -11.83
N VAL A 198 -2.73 7.49 -11.99
CA VAL A 198 -3.48 8.07 -10.88
C VAL A 198 -4.07 6.99 -9.98
N MET A 199 -4.60 5.92 -10.57
CA MET A 199 -5.24 4.81 -9.86
C MET A 199 -4.26 3.78 -9.28
N ARG A 200 -2.96 3.87 -9.57
CA ARG A 200 -1.96 2.85 -9.21
C ARG A 200 -1.84 2.63 -7.69
N ASP A 201 -1.87 3.72 -6.93
CA ASP A 201 -1.98 3.69 -5.45
C ASP A 201 -2.96 4.79 -5.02
N PHE A 202 -4.21 4.65 -5.46
CA PHE A 202 -5.30 5.54 -5.09
C PHE A 202 -6.12 4.95 -3.94
N LYS A 203 -6.40 5.75 -2.92
CA LYS A 203 -7.29 5.35 -1.83
C LYS A 203 -8.30 6.47 -1.54
N ASP A 204 -9.54 6.06 -1.31
CA ASP A 204 -10.62 6.95 -0.86
C ASP A 204 -10.69 6.95 0.67
N PHE A 205 -10.89 8.15 1.22
CA PHE A 205 -11.01 8.40 2.64
C PHE A 205 -12.28 9.21 2.93
N ASN A 206 -12.97 8.86 4.02
CA ASN A 206 -14.04 9.67 4.55
C ASN A 206 -13.47 10.66 5.59
N MET A 207 -13.46 11.95 5.25
CA MET A 207 -12.97 13.01 6.11
C MET A 207 -14.16 13.86 6.60
N ASN A 208 -14.76 13.43 7.71
CA ASN A 208 -15.92 14.07 8.35
C ASN A 208 -17.10 14.28 7.39
N GLY A 209 -17.43 13.24 6.62
CA GLY A 209 -18.54 13.25 5.66
C GLY A 209 -18.17 13.72 4.25
N ASN A 210 -16.96 14.25 4.06
CA ASN A 210 -16.43 14.58 2.74
C ASN A 210 -15.64 13.40 2.18
N LEU A 211 -15.92 13.00 0.95
CA LEU A 211 -15.15 11.99 0.24
C LEU A 211 -13.89 12.63 -0.36
N VAL A 212 -12.72 12.13 0.05
CA VAL A 212 -11.40 12.63 -0.38
C VAL A 212 -10.59 11.49 -0.98
N GLY A 213 -10.17 11.66 -2.22
CA GLY A 213 -9.33 10.70 -2.94
C GLY A 213 -7.86 11.09 -2.92
N ILE A 214 -6.97 10.14 -2.60
CA ILE A 214 -5.53 10.40 -2.52
C ILE A 214 -4.74 9.30 -3.24
N GLY A 215 -4.16 9.68 -4.38
CA GLY A 215 -3.19 8.90 -5.13
C GLY A 215 -1.75 9.17 -4.67
N GLN A 216 -0.87 8.19 -4.85
CA GLN A 216 0.57 8.37 -4.67
C GLN A 216 1.35 7.67 -5.81
N LEU A 217 2.41 8.31 -6.28
CA LEU A 217 3.34 7.81 -7.29
C LEU A 217 4.77 8.09 -6.84
N GLU A 218 5.46 7.06 -6.37
CA GLU A 218 6.85 7.15 -5.97
C GLU A 218 7.79 6.86 -7.14
N VAL A 219 8.71 7.78 -7.36
CA VAL A 219 9.68 7.72 -8.44
C VAL A 219 11.09 8.08 -7.95
N VAL A 220 12.09 7.62 -8.70
CA VAL A 220 13.50 7.96 -8.43
C VAL A 220 13.79 9.43 -8.73
N ASP A 221 13.16 10.01 -9.75
CA ASP A 221 13.28 11.43 -10.10
C ASP A 221 11.97 11.92 -10.72
N LEU A 222 11.46 13.06 -10.25
CA LEU A 222 10.21 13.66 -10.75
C LEU A 222 10.24 14.09 -12.20
N ALA A 223 11.43 14.22 -12.80
CA ALA A 223 11.57 14.55 -14.22
C ALA A 223 10.80 13.59 -15.15
N VAL A 224 10.51 12.36 -14.69
CA VAL A 224 9.68 11.40 -15.45
C VAL A 224 8.25 11.88 -15.67
N PHE A 225 7.76 12.83 -14.87
CA PHE A 225 6.40 13.39 -14.98
C PHE A 225 6.33 14.68 -15.79
N ASP A 226 7.46 15.30 -16.15
CA ASP A 226 7.47 16.64 -16.75
C ASP A 226 6.60 16.73 -18.02
N GLU A 227 6.59 15.68 -18.83
CA GLU A 227 5.81 15.62 -20.08
C GLU A 227 4.34 15.23 -19.88
N ILE A 228 3.99 14.61 -18.75
CA ILE A 228 2.64 14.05 -18.50
C ILE A 228 1.89 14.74 -17.35
N LYS A 229 2.50 15.72 -16.68
CA LYS A 229 1.92 16.40 -15.51
C LYS A 229 0.56 17.04 -15.81
N ALA A 230 0.42 17.68 -16.97
CA ALA A 230 -0.86 18.26 -17.39
C ALA A 230 -1.96 17.21 -17.62
N GLU A 231 -1.58 16.00 -18.08
CA GLU A 231 -2.52 14.89 -18.25
C GLU A 231 -2.94 14.32 -16.89
N LEU A 232 -2.01 14.19 -15.94
CA LEU A 232 -2.31 13.79 -14.57
C LEU A 232 -3.27 14.77 -13.88
N GLU A 233 -3.06 16.09 -14.05
CA GLU A 233 -3.95 17.13 -13.51
C GLU A 233 -5.36 17.05 -14.10
N ALA A 234 -5.47 16.86 -15.40
CA ALA A 234 -6.76 16.68 -16.06
C ALA A 234 -7.47 15.40 -15.58
N ASP A 235 -6.72 14.33 -15.36
CA ASP A 235 -7.26 13.04 -14.92
C ASP A 235 -7.76 13.08 -13.46
N ILE A 236 -7.02 13.71 -12.54
CA ILE A 236 -7.49 13.89 -11.16
C ILE A 236 -8.71 14.82 -11.07
N ALA A 237 -8.81 15.81 -11.96
CA ALA A 237 -10.01 16.64 -12.07
C ALA A 237 -11.22 15.82 -12.54
N ALA A 238 -11.05 14.99 -13.56
CA ALA A 238 -12.10 14.07 -14.02
C ALA A 238 -12.48 13.07 -12.91
N LEU A 239 -11.51 12.51 -12.19
CA LEU A 239 -11.74 11.56 -11.09
C LEU A 239 -12.55 12.17 -9.94
N LYS A 240 -12.30 13.44 -9.65
CA LYS A 240 -13.05 14.20 -8.64
C LYS A 240 -14.52 14.25 -9.02
N GLU A 241 -14.83 14.65 -10.26
CA GLU A 241 -16.21 14.77 -10.76
C GLU A 241 -16.90 13.40 -10.86
N GLU A 242 -16.22 12.37 -11.35
CA GLU A 242 -16.78 11.01 -11.51
C GLU A 242 -17.22 10.38 -10.18
N GLY A 243 -16.50 10.65 -9.10
CA GLY A 243 -16.82 10.11 -7.77
C GLY A 243 -17.53 11.10 -6.84
N GLU A 244 -17.95 12.26 -7.34
CA GLU A 244 -18.52 13.34 -6.53
C GLU A 244 -17.67 13.67 -5.29
N ARG A 245 -16.34 13.64 -5.47
CA ARG A 245 -15.37 13.85 -4.39
C ARG A 245 -15.22 15.35 -4.11
N HIS A 246 -15.08 15.69 -2.83
CA HIS A 246 -14.76 17.06 -2.43
C HIS A 246 -13.36 17.47 -2.89
N SER A 247 -12.39 16.57 -2.73
CA SER A 247 -11.00 16.80 -3.14
C SER A 247 -10.39 15.52 -3.72
N VAL A 248 -9.53 15.69 -4.72
CA VAL A 248 -8.62 14.67 -5.20
C VAL A 248 -7.20 15.22 -5.17
N MET A 249 -6.29 14.41 -4.65
CA MET A 249 -4.85 14.71 -4.53
C MET A 249 -4.03 13.60 -5.17
N LEU A 250 -2.93 13.98 -5.82
CA LEU A 250 -1.90 13.05 -6.29
C LEU A 250 -0.55 13.48 -5.76
N LEU A 251 0.08 12.61 -4.98
CA LEU A 251 1.44 12.80 -4.50
C LEU A 251 2.42 12.24 -5.53
N LEU A 252 3.21 13.12 -6.14
CA LEU A 252 4.38 12.72 -6.92
C LEU A 252 5.59 12.74 -5.99
N THR A 253 6.00 11.57 -5.50
CA THR A 253 7.05 11.43 -4.49
C THR A 253 8.41 11.18 -5.13
N ASP A 254 9.38 12.07 -4.85
CA ASP A 254 10.77 11.91 -5.24
C ASP A 254 11.55 11.23 -4.11
N ILE A 255 11.93 9.97 -4.30
CA ILE A 255 12.64 9.22 -3.25
C ILE A 255 14.10 9.66 -3.08
N MET A 256 14.68 10.38 -4.04
CA MET A 256 16.05 10.88 -3.99
C MET A 256 16.13 12.26 -3.36
N LYS A 257 15.13 13.12 -3.60
CA LYS A 257 14.98 14.43 -2.97
C LYS A 257 14.24 14.37 -1.63
N GLU A 258 13.69 13.21 -1.26
CA GLU A 258 12.97 12.97 0.00
C GLU A 258 11.80 13.94 0.22
N GLY A 259 10.97 14.13 -0.80
CA GLY A 259 9.76 14.97 -0.71
C GLY A 259 8.76 14.67 -1.81
N SER A 260 7.61 15.35 -1.78
CA SER A 260 6.56 15.14 -2.77
C SER A 260 6.05 16.46 -3.36
N GLU A 261 5.84 16.47 -4.68
CA GLU A 261 5.01 17.48 -5.32
C GLU A 261 3.55 17.01 -5.26
N LEU A 262 2.72 17.78 -4.58
CA LEU A 262 1.30 17.50 -4.44
C LEU A 262 0.54 18.22 -5.56
N LEU A 263 -0.18 17.46 -6.37
CA LEU A 263 -1.18 17.98 -7.30
C LEU A 263 -2.56 17.91 -6.64
N VAL A 264 -3.33 19.01 -6.67
CA VAL A 264 -4.61 19.14 -5.97
C VAL A 264 -5.69 19.67 -6.89
N VAL A 265 -6.86 19.02 -6.83
CA VAL A 265 -8.14 19.58 -7.28
C VAL A 265 -9.12 19.48 -6.12
N SER A 266 -9.70 20.61 -5.69
CA SER A 266 -10.55 20.69 -4.51
C SER A 266 -11.68 21.70 -4.71
N ASP A 267 -12.85 21.44 -4.12
CA ASP A 267 -13.94 22.42 -4.04
C ASP A 267 -13.57 23.61 -3.15
N ASP A 268 -12.74 23.38 -2.13
CA ASP A 268 -12.13 24.41 -1.28
C ASP A 268 -10.64 24.12 -1.13
N ILE A 269 -9.80 24.92 -1.80
CA ILE A 269 -8.34 24.80 -1.75
C ILE A 269 -7.77 25.22 -0.40
N THR A 270 -8.46 26.10 0.33
CA THR A 270 -7.95 26.70 1.58
C THR A 270 -7.86 25.67 2.70
N ILE A 271 -8.67 24.60 2.64
CA ILE A 271 -8.58 23.46 3.55
C ILE A 271 -7.23 22.76 3.41
N ILE A 272 -6.78 22.55 2.17
CA ILE A 272 -5.52 21.87 1.86
C ILE A 272 -4.34 22.76 2.24
N GLU A 273 -4.39 24.05 1.89
CA GLU A 273 -3.35 25.01 2.23
C GLU A 273 -3.15 25.16 3.74
N ARG A 274 -4.25 25.17 4.50
CA ARG A 274 -4.22 25.16 5.97
C ARG A 274 -3.64 23.86 6.53
N ALA A 275 -3.97 22.71 5.95
CA ALA A 275 -3.48 21.41 6.41
C ALA A 275 -1.95 21.34 6.43
N TYR A 276 -1.30 21.97 5.45
CA TYR A 276 0.16 21.97 5.30
C TYR A 276 0.81 23.32 5.61
N SER A 277 0.02 24.34 5.98
CA SER A 277 0.48 25.71 6.22
C SER A 277 1.32 26.29 5.07
N ILE A 278 0.91 26.02 3.84
CA ILE A 278 1.59 26.41 2.60
C ILE A 278 0.56 26.69 1.50
N GLU A 279 0.77 27.74 0.72
CA GLU A 279 -0.10 28.09 -0.40
C GLU A 279 0.21 27.23 -1.63
N THR A 280 -0.82 26.94 -2.42
CA THR A 280 -0.67 26.26 -3.70
C THR A 280 -0.44 27.26 -4.83
N GLU A 281 0.43 26.90 -5.78
CA GLU A 281 0.59 27.64 -7.03
C GLU A 281 -0.03 26.83 -8.16
N ASN A 282 -1.16 27.31 -8.71
CA ASN A 282 -1.91 26.62 -9.77
C ASN A 282 -2.28 25.15 -9.41
N GLY A 283 -2.69 24.90 -8.16
CA GLY A 283 -3.04 23.56 -7.69
C GLY A 283 -1.84 22.65 -7.42
N ARG A 284 -0.62 23.20 -7.34
CA ARG A 284 0.61 22.46 -7.03
C ARG A 284 1.27 22.99 -5.79
N VAL A 285 1.93 22.11 -5.03
CA VAL A 285 2.80 22.51 -3.92
C VAL A 285 3.90 21.48 -3.66
N TRP A 286 5.12 21.94 -3.38
CA TRP A 286 6.20 21.07 -2.91
C TRP A 286 6.12 20.89 -1.39
N LEU A 287 6.10 19.63 -0.95
CA LEU A 287 6.09 19.24 0.45
C LEU A 287 7.40 18.54 0.81
N GLU A 288 8.33 19.31 1.36
CA GLU A 288 9.63 18.83 1.83
C GLU A 288 9.46 17.74 2.91
N GLY A 289 10.17 16.62 2.79
CA GLY A 289 10.14 15.53 3.76
C GLY A 289 8.88 14.68 3.72
N VAL A 290 7.88 14.99 2.88
CA VAL A 290 6.64 14.22 2.79
C VAL A 290 6.82 13.04 1.83
N LEU A 291 6.81 11.83 2.40
CA LEU A 291 6.96 10.56 1.69
C LEU A 291 5.79 9.59 1.96
N SER A 292 5.03 9.81 3.03
CA SER A 292 4.02 8.87 3.49
C SER A 292 2.61 9.47 3.48
N ARG A 293 1.73 8.95 2.61
CA ARG A 293 0.30 9.26 2.66
C ARG A 293 -0.30 9.01 4.06
N LYS A 294 -0.02 7.84 4.65
CA LYS A 294 -0.62 7.43 5.93
C LYS A 294 -0.18 8.25 7.15
N LYS A 295 1.10 8.65 7.23
CA LYS A 295 1.62 9.40 8.39
C LYS A 295 1.62 10.92 8.21
N GLN A 296 1.81 11.42 7.00
CA GLN A 296 2.10 12.84 6.78
C GLN A 296 1.03 13.58 5.99
N VAL A 297 0.11 12.87 5.32
CA VAL A 297 -0.90 13.48 4.44
C VAL A 297 -2.29 13.34 5.04
N VAL A 298 -2.70 12.11 5.32
CA VAL A 298 -4.05 11.82 5.83
C VAL A 298 -4.33 12.49 7.19
N PRO A 299 -3.44 12.44 8.21
CA PRO A 299 -3.76 13.03 9.51
C PRO A 299 -3.93 14.57 9.47
N PRO A 300 -3.03 15.38 8.88
CA PRO A 300 -3.23 16.83 8.78
C PRO A 300 -4.49 17.24 8.00
N LEU A 301 -4.84 16.46 6.97
CA LEU A 301 -6.09 16.68 6.22
C LEU A 301 -7.30 16.37 7.09
N GLN A 302 -7.31 15.22 7.78
CA GLN A 302 -8.39 14.84 8.68
C GLN A 302 -8.67 15.93 9.73
N ASP A 303 -7.62 16.53 10.28
CA ASP A 303 -7.72 17.62 11.26
C ASP A 303 -8.23 18.94 10.64
N SER A 304 -8.11 19.11 9.33
CA SER A 304 -8.51 20.34 8.62
C SER A 304 -9.95 20.27 8.09
N PHE A 305 -10.45 19.08 7.78
CA PHE A 305 -11.84 18.85 7.39
C PHE A 305 -12.74 18.81 8.63
N ILE A 306 -12.94 19.94 9.33
CA ILE A 306 -13.81 20.08 10.53
C ILE A 306 -15.22 20.54 10.15
#